data_AF-A0A9D9VUH1-F1
#
_entry.id   AF-A0A9D9VUH1-F1
#
_cell.length_a   1.000
_cell.length_b   1.000
_cell.length_c   1.000
_cell.angle_alpha   90.00
_cell.angle_beta   90.00
_cell.angle_gamma   90.00
#
_symmetry.space_group_name_H-M   'P 1'
#
loop_
_entity.id
_entity.type
_entity.pdbx_description
1 polymer ?
#
loop_
_entity_poly.entity_id
_entity_poly.type
_entity_poly.pdbx_seq_one_letter_code
_entity_poly.pdbx_strand_id
1 'polypeptide(L)'
;AGLTDQKAIALKVQQHKDKDGITLSTFGIGLNYNETLMTDMAETGAGNYYFIESPDKLAGIFSKELNGLMNVAAQNTVLKVKIPQGVTVQKVYNSKYTVKGDELQFFLRDLFANDSKGIMLYCKIDDNTYADLKFISTLQFTKTENKEMVTLENENLLHPMPSYEIYANTFNEKVIQQAILNQANENMEKALVATDEGNYNKARMITNNNNNFLKSNAKYVSQSPELKKLEAVTVSYSTQMADAETMSTDDKNRMQKASKENNYKIRTKKQ
;
A
#
# COMPACT_ATOMS: atom_id res chain seq x y z
N ALA A 1 33.43 9.56 2.72
CA ALA A 1 32.46 8.48 3.00
C ALA A 1 31.16 8.78 2.26
N GLY A 2 30.43 7.76 1.81
CA GLY A 2 29.13 7.93 1.14
C GLY A 2 28.00 8.25 2.12
N LEU A 3 26.85 8.69 1.61
CA LEU A 3 25.64 8.88 2.40
C LEU A 3 24.99 7.51 2.68
N THR A 4 24.81 7.18 3.95
CA THR A 4 24.24 5.88 4.39
C THR A 4 22.95 6.01 5.20
N ASP A 5 22.55 7.23 5.57
CA ASP A 5 21.33 7.48 6.33
C ASP A 5 20.10 7.36 5.41
N GLN A 6 19.16 6.48 5.77
CA GLN A 6 17.98 6.19 4.95
C GLN A 6 17.11 7.42 4.71
N LYS A 7 16.86 8.25 5.74
CA LYS A 7 16.00 9.44 5.61
C LYS A 7 16.63 10.48 4.70
N ALA A 8 17.94 10.69 4.83
CA ALA A 8 18.68 11.60 3.97
C ALA A 8 18.71 11.11 2.52
N ILE A 9 18.82 9.80 2.29
CA ILE A 9 18.73 9.21 0.94
C ILE A 9 17.33 9.43 0.36
N ALA A 10 16.28 9.09 1.10
CA ALA A 10 14.89 9.29 0.67
C ALA A 10 14.62 10.77 0.34
N LEU A 11 15.12 11.71 1.14
CA LEU A 11 15.00 13.13 0.88
C LEU A 11 15.67 13.54 -0.45
N LYS A 12 16.86 13.00 -0.77
CA LYS A 12 17.51 13.27 -2.07
C LYS A 12 16.72 12.69 -3.23
N VAL A 13 16.20 11.47 -3.09
CA VAL A 13 15.34 10.84 -4.11
C VAL A 13 14.10 11.70 -4.33
N GLN A 14 13.47 12.19 -3.26
CA GLN A 14 12.33 13.08 -3.35
C GLN A 14 12.67 14.39 -4.07
N GLN A 15 13.82 15.01 -3.76
CA GLN A 15 14.25 16.24 -4.43
C GLN A 15 14.44 16.07 -5.93
N HIS A 16 15.10 14.99 -6.37
CA HIS A 16 15.27 14.71 -7.80
C HIS A 16 13.94 14.43 -8.50
N LYS A 17 13.02 13.72 -7.83
CA LYS A 17 11.68 13.51 -8.37
C LYS A 17 10.92 14.83 -8.49
N ASP A 18 10.88 15.64 -7.44
CA ASP A 18 10.05 16.85 -7.38
C ASP A 18 10.60 17.98 -8.27
N LYS A 19 11.93 18.09 -8.43
CA LYS A 19 12.58 19.13 -9.24
C LYS A 19 12.83 18.72 -10.68
N ASP A 20 13.32 17.49 -10.88
CA ASP A 20 13.83 17.04 -12.17
C ASP A 20 12.86 16.08 -12.87
N GLY A 21 11.76 15.67 -12.20
CA GLY A 21 10.80 14.70 -12.73
C GLY A 21 11.36 13.28 -12.81
N ILE A 22 12.47 12.99 -12.13
CA ILE A 22 13.15 11.68 -12.20
C ILE A 22 12.42 10.68 -11.31
N THR A 23 11.93 9.59 -11.91
CA THR A 23 11.40 8.44 -11.17
C THR A 23 12.49 7.41 -10.87
N LEU A 24 12.33 6.63 -9.81
CA LEU A 24 13.31 5.65 -9.36
C LEU A 24 12.65 4.32 -9.01
N SER A 25 13.01 3.28 -9.75
CA SER A 25 12.75 1.87 -9.41
C SER A 25 14.03 1.20 -8.95
N THR A 26 13.92 0.25 -8.04
CA THR A 26 15.04 -0.42 -7.39
C THR A 26 14.95 -1.94 -7.58
N PHE A 27 16.04 -2.55 -8.01
CA PHE A 27 16.13 -3.98 -8.30
C PHE A 27 17.20 -4.60 -7.40
N GLY A 28 16.78 -5.38 -6.41
CA GLY A 28 17.68 -6.04 -5.48
C GLY A 28 18.01 -7.45 -5.95
N ILE A 29 19.28 -7.73 -6.26
CA ILE A 29 19.75 -9.05 -6.71
C ILE A 29 20.49 -9.75 -5.58
N GLY A 30 20.12 -11.01 -5.32
CA GLY A 30 20.75 -11.82 -4.27
C GLY A 30 20.34 -11.42 -2.86
N LEU A 31 21.16 -11.75 -1.85
CA LEU A 31 20.79 -11.56 -0.43
C LEU A 31 21.47 -10.35 0.24
N ASN A 32 22.51 -9.78 -0.38
CA ASN A 32 23.40 -8.82 0.27
C ASN A 32 23.07 -7.36 -0.07
N TYR A 33 21.84 -6.93 0.22
CA TYR A 33 21.41 -5.54 0.09
C TYR A 33 20.35 -5.19 1.15
N ASN A 34 20.11 -3.89 1.37
CA ASN A 34 19.09 -3.41 2.31
C ASN A 34 17.75 -3.18 1.58
N GLU A 35 16.82 -4.12 1.72
CA GLU A 35 15.50 -4.08 1.09
C GLU A 35 14.60 -2.96 1.63
N THR A 36 14.72 -2.63 2.91
CA THR A 36 13.93 -1.56 3.53
C THR A 36 14.30 -0.21 2.90
N LEU A 37 15.61 0.05 2.74
CA LEU A 37 16.11 1.23 2.05
C LEU A 37 15.65 1.25 0.59
N MET A 38 15.80 0.14 -0.15
CA MET A 38 15.41 0.08 -1.56
C MET A 38 13.91 0.28 -1.76
N THR A 39 13.08 -0.31 -0.89
CA THR A 39 11.62 -0.10 -0.90
C THR A 39 11.28 1.36 -0.65
N ASP A 40 11.88 1.99 0.36
CA ASP A 40 11.63 3.41 0.68
C ASP A 40 12.12 4.34 -0.45
N MET A 41 13.26 4.03 -1.07
CA MET A 41 13.76 4.75 -2.26
C MET A 41 12.80 4.63 -3.44
N ALA A 42 12.33 3.42 -3.76
CA ALA A 42 11.39 3.20 -4.85
C ALA A 42 10.06 3.91 -4.59
N GLU A 43 9.51 3.77 -3.39
CA GLU A 43 8.26 4.43 -3.02
C GLU A 43 8.40 5.96 -3.03
N THR A 44 9.51 6.50 -2.54
CA THR A 44 9.76 7.94 -2.52
C THR A 44 9.96 8.49 -3.93
N GLY A 45 10.71 7.75 -4.76
CA GLY A 45 11.02 8.05 -6.16
C GLY A 45 9.94 7.63 -7.16
N ALA A 46 8.77 7.18 -6.71
CA ALA A 46 7.66 6.83 -7.60
C ALA A 46 7.86 5.67 -8.55
N GLY A 47 8.83 4.81 -8.29
CA GLY A 47 8.99 3.57 -9.01
C GLY A 47 8.56 2.36 -8.18
N ASN A 48 9.22 1.25 -8.48
CA ASN A 48 8.92 -0.07 -7.99
C ASN A 48 10.12 -0.72 -7.32
N TYR A 49 9.86 -1.49 -6.26
CA TYR A 49 10.83 -2.39 -5.67
C TYR A 49 10.62 -3.82 -6.19
N TYR A 50 11.72 -4.46 -6.59
CA TYR A 50 11.76 -5.85 -7.04
C TYR A 50 12.86 -6.61 -6.31
N PHE A 51 12.52 -7.78 -5.78
CA PHE A 51 13.50 -8.76 -5.30
C PHE A 51 13.73 -9.81 -6.38
N ILE A 52 15.00 -10.00 -6.74
CA ILE A 52 15.43 -10.90 -7.80
C ILE A 52 16.32 -11.97 -7.18
N GLU A 53 15.71 -13.12 -6.96
CA GLU A 53 16.39 -14.27 -6.39
C GLU A 53 17.42 -14.90 -7.34
N SER A 54 17.12 -14.92 -8.64
CA SER A 54 18.02 -15.44 -9.70
C SER A 54 18.07 -14.46 -10.88
N PRO A 55 19.25 -14.23 -11.49
CA PRO A 55 19.43 -13.40 -12.69
C PRO A 55 18.47 -13.74 -13.84
N ASP A 56 18.02 -14.99 -13.97
CA ASP A 56 17.12 -15.43 -15.06
C ASP A 56 15.77 -14.71 -15.03
N LYS A 57 15.34 -14.22 -13.86
CA LYS A 57 14.09 -13.45 -13.70
C LYS A 57 14.23 -11.97 -14.09
N LEU A 58 15.47 -11.47 -14.21
CA LEU A 58 15.76 -10.04 -14.40
C LEU A 58 15.15 -9.48 -15.68
N ALA A 59 15.32 -10.18 -16.81
CA ALA A 59 14.85 -9.71 -18.12
C ALA A 59 13.32 -9.51 -18.14
N GLY A 60 12.57 -10.42 -17.53
CA GLY A 60 11.12 -10.32 -17.44
C GLY A 60 10.64 -9.17 -16.56
N ILE A 61 11.27 -8.99 -15.39
CA ILE A 61 10.93 -7.91 -14.45
C ILE A 61 11.29 -6.54 -15.07
N PHE A 62 12.45 -6.43 -15.70
CA PHE A 62 12.88 -5.20 -16.36
C PHE A 62 11.96 -4.83 -17.54
N SER A 63 11.59 -5.80 -18.37
CA SER A 63 10.64 -5.59 -19.47
C SER A 63 9.27 -5.12 -18.97
N LYS A 64 8.81 -5.66 -17.84
CA LYS A 64 7.56 -5.25 -17.21
C LYS A 64 7.61 -3.79 -16.74
N GLU A 65 8.72 -3.38 -16.13
CA GLU A 65 8.93 -2.00 -15.70
C GLU A 65 8.95 -1.04 -16.89
N LEU A 66 9.70 -1.39 -17.94
CA LEU A 66 9.82 -0.55 -19.14
C LEU A 66 8.49 -0.40 -19.89
N ASN A 67 7.71 -1.48 -19.99
CA ASN A 67 6.38 -1.43 -20.59
C ASN A 67 5.39 -0.57 -19.79
N GLY A 68 5.55 -0.53 -18.45
CA GLY A 68 4.80 0.38 -17.59
C GLY A 68 5.09 1.84 -17.93
N LEU A 69 6.36 2.18 -18.16
CA LEU A 69 6.80 3.55 -18.44
C LEU A 69 6.27 4.12 -19.77
N MET A 70 6.02 3.29 -20.78
CA MET A 70 5.62 3.76 -22.12
C MET A 70 4.18 4.28 -22.21
N ASN A 71 3.38 4.19 -21.14
CA ASN A 71 1.95 4.51 -21.17
C ASN A 71 1.52 5.50 -20.09
N VAL A 72 2.21 6.63 -19.89
CA VAL A 72 1.72 7.66 -18.96
C VAL A 72 0.47 8.34 -19.53
N ALA A 73 -0.65 8.27 -18.81
CA ALA A 73 -1.93 8.86 -19.19
C ALA A 73 -2.17 10.23 -18.53
N ALA A 74 -1.67 10.42 -17.31
CA ALA A 74 -1.84 11.65 -16.55
C ALA A 74 -0.58 11.94 -15.72
N GLN A 75 -0.11 13.18 -15.74
CA GLN A 75 1.07 13.64 -14.99
C GLN A 75 0.67 14.49 -13.79
N ASN A 76 1.52 14.53 -12.77
CA ASN A 76 1.34 15.39 -11.60
C ASN A 76 -0.05 15.26 -10.94
N THR A 77 -0.55 14.02 -10.85
CA THR A 77 -1.90 13.76 -10.35
C THR A 77 -1.98 14.00 -8.86
N VAL A 78 -2.96 14.79 -8.44
CA VAL A 78 -3.29 15.08 -7.04
C VAL A 78 -4.76 14.74 -6.82
N LEU A 79 -5.02 13.83 -5.88
CA LEU A 79 -6.35 13.60 -5.35
C LEU A 79 -6.53 14.44 -4.10
N LYS A 80 -7.60 15.22 -4.07
CA LYS A 80 -8.04 16.00 -2.91
C LYS A 80 -9.33 15.41 -2.40
N VAL A 81 -9.47 15.27 -1.09
CA VAL A 81 -10.69 14.78 -0.46
C VAL A 81 -11.06 15.72 0.67
N LYS A 82 -12.17 16.42 0.50
CA LYS A 82 -12.76 17.28 1.53
C LYS A 82 -13.57 16.42 2.50
N ILE A 83 -13.23 16.50 3.78
CA ILE A 83 -13.87 15.73 4.85
C ILE A 83 -15.01 16.57 5.44
N PRO A 84 -16.26 16.06 5.47
CA PRO A 84 -17.37 16.79 6.04
C PRO A 84 -17.23 16.95 7.57
N GLN A 85 -17.90 17.97 8.12
CA GLN A 85 -17.98 18.17 9.55
C GLN A 85 -18.62 16.95 10.24
N GLY A 86 -18.14 16.60 11.44
CA GLY A 86 -18.58 15.41 12.18
C GLY A 86 -17.87 14.13 11.75
N VAL A 87 -16.89 14.21 10.84
CA VAL A 87 -16.05 13.08 10.44
C VAL A 87 -14.59 13.34 10.77
N THR A 88 -13.98 12.40 11.46
CA THR A 88 -12.54 12.41 11.74
C THR A 88 -11.86 11.24 11.03
N VAL A 89 -10.87 11.53 10.18
CA VAL A 89 -10.03 10.50 9.57
C VAL A 89 -9.06 9.96 10.61
N GLN A 90 -9.29 8.73 11.06
CA GLN A 90 -8.45 8.05 12.05
C GLN A 90 -7.19 7.47 11.41
N LYS A 91 -7.29 7.04 10.15
CA LYS A 91 -6.18 6.42 9.43
C LYS A 91 -6.34 6.50 7.93
N VAL A 92 -5.21 6.62 7.25
CA VAL A 92 -5.10 6.45 5.79
C VAL A 92 -4.20 5.25 5.53
N TYR A 93 -4.68 4.30 4.75
CA TYR A 93 -3.88 3.15 4.32
C TYR A 93 -3.14 3.43 3.02
N ASN A 94 -1.91 2.92 2.93
CA ASN A 94 -1.07 2.85 1.72
C ASN A 94 -0.83 4.17 0.98
N SER A 95 -0.97 5.30 1.66
CA SER A 95 -0.74 6.61 1.04
C SER A 95 -0.24 7.63 2.05
N LYS A 96 0.78 8.38 1.64
CA LYS A 96 1.20 9.60 2.33
C LYS A 96 0.29 10.74 1.88
N TYR A 97 -0.04 11.64 2.80
CA TYR A 97 -0.93 12.76 2.52
C TYR A 97 -0.49 14.02 3.28
N THR A 98 -1.00 15.15 2.82
CA THR A 98 -0.90 16.43 3.54
C THR A 98 -2.30 16.93 3.85
N VAL A 99 -2.42 17.76 4.88
CA VAL A 99 -3.70 18.33 5.32
C VAL A 99 -3.68 19.83 5.05
N LYS A 100 -4.74 20.34 4.42
CA LYS A 100 -4.96 21.77 4.20
C LYS A 100 -6.37 22.14 4.60
N GLY A 101 -6.55 22.64 5.82
CA GLY A 101 -7.88 22.88 6.37
C GLY A 101 -8.63 21.56 6.59
N ASP A 102 -9.78 21.40 5.95
CA ASP A 102 -10.62 20.19 5.96
C ASP A 102 -10.36 19.26 4.76
N GLU A 103 -9.31 19.54 3.97
CA GLU A 103 -8.96 18.78 2.78
C GLU A 103 -7.71 17.92 3.00
N LEU A 104 -7.81 16.62 2.68
CA LEU A 104 -6.67 15.72 2.55
C LEU A 104 -6.16 15.75 1.11
N GLN A 105 -4.86 15.94 0.91
CA GLN A 105 -4.22 15.92 -0.41
C GLN A 105 -3.27 14.74 -0.54
N PHE A 106 -3.50 13.94 -1.58
CA PHE A 106 -2.74 12.76 -1.95
C PHE A 106 -2.06 13.00 -3.29
N PHE A 107 -0.73 12.92 -3.30
CA PHE A 107 0.07 13.08 -4.51
C PHE A 107 0.19 11.71 -5.18
N LEU A 108 -0.69 11.46 -6.15
CA LEU A 108 -0.76 10.21 -6.91
C LEU A 108 0.28 10.12 -8.02
N ARG A 109 0.94 11.25 -8.35
CA ARG A 109 2.06 11.36 -9.30
C ARG A 109 1.60 11.05 -10.71
N ASP A 110 2.44 10.41 -11.52
CA ASP A 110 2.06 9.99 -12.85
C ASP A 110 1.16 8.73 -12.75
N LEU A 111 0.04 8.77 -13.45
CA LEU A 111 -0.83 7.63 -13.65
C LEU A 111 -0.59 7.06 -15.04
N PHE A 112 -0.36 5.75 -15.08
CA PHE A 112 -0.21 5.02 -16.33
C PHE A 112 -1.58 4.55 -16.84
N ALA A 113 -1.71 4.35 -18.15
CA ALA A 113 -2.90 3.78 -18.75
C ALA A 113 -3.16 2.40 -18.12
N ASN A 114 -4.43 2.15 -17.75
CA ASN A 114 -4.87 0.96 -17.01
C ASN A 114 -4.32 0.84 -15.57
N ASP A 115 -3.63 1.84 -15.03
CA ASP A 115 -3.28 1.86 -13.61
C ASP A 115 -4.53 2.15 -12.76
N SER A 116 -4.64 1.46 -11.63
CA SER A 116 -5.72 1.66 -10.66
C SER A 116 -5.11 1.94 -9.30
N LYS A 117 -5.17 3.20 -8.87
CA LYS A 117 -4.76 3.61 -7.52
C LYS A 117 -5.99 3.77 -6.65
N GLY A 118 -5.95 3.19 -5.45
CA GLY A 118 -6.99 3.32 -4.44
C GLY A 118 -6.40 3.86 -3.14
N ILE A 119 -7.13 4.77 -2.50
CA ILE A 119 -6.82 5.28 -1.17
C ILE A 119 -7.95 4.87 -0.25
N MET A 120 -7.61 4.29 0.89
CA MET A 120 -8.59 3.88 1.88
C MET A 120 -8.49 4.78 3.11
N LEU A 121 -9.60 5.43 3.43
CA LEU A 121 -9.78 6.23 4.63
C LEU A 121 -10.54 5.40 5.66
N TYR A 122 -10.00 5.29 6.86
CA TYR A 122 -10.71 4.77 8.02
C TYR A 122 -11.15 5.97 8.86
N CYS A 123 -12.46 6.18 8.91
CA CYS A 123 -13.06 7.36 9.51
C CYS A 123 -13.89 6.99 10.73
N LYS A 124 -13.92 7.89 11.71
CA LYS A 124 -14.89 7.91 12.79
C LYS A 124 -15.92 9.00 12.48
N ILE A 125 -17.19 8.68 12.62
CA ILE A 125 -18.29 9.64 12.56
C ILE A 125 -18.68 9.95 14.01
N ASP A 126 -18.90 11.22 14.32
CA ASP A 126 -19.34 11.64 15.65
C ASP A 126 -20.79 11.23 15.90
N ASP A 127 -21.09 10.72 17.10
CA ASP A 127 -22.40 10.14 17.45
C ASP A 127 -23.58 11.13 17.32
N ASN A 128 -23.28 12.44 17.35
CA ASN A 128 -24.26 13.51 17.19
C ASN A 128 -24.45 13.97 15.73
N THR A 129 -23.88 13.24 14.77
CA THR A 129 -23.99 13.58 13.35
C THR A 129 -25.25 12.98 12.75
N TYR A 130 -26.28 13.81 12.63
CA TYR A 130 -27.59 13.44 12.06
C TYR A 130 -27.85 14.09 10.70
N ALA A 131 -26.87 14.82 10.15
CA ALA A 131 -26.95 15.44 8.84
C ALA A 131 -26.27 14.57 7.78
N ASP A 132 -26.60 14.82 6.52
CA ASP A 132 -25.91 14.19 5.41
C ASP A 132 -24.41 14.52 5.41
N LEU A 133 -23.60 13.50 5.19
CA LEU A 133 -22.15 13.61 5.09
C LEU A 133 -21.76 13.71 3.61
N LYS A 134 -21.39 14.91 3.19
CA LYS A 134 -20.96 15.20 1.82
C LYS A 134 -19.45 15.11 1.69
N PHE A 135 -18.96 14.01 1.12
CA PHE A 135 -17.57 13.89 0.70
C PHE A 135 -17.41 14.46 -0.70
N ILE A 136 -16.47 15.39 -0.87
CA ILE A 136 -16.10 15.92 -2.18
C ILE A 136 -14.70 15.45 -2.48
N SER A 137 -14.52 14.76 -3.60
CA SER A 137 -13.22 14.39 -4.12
C SER A 137 -12.92 15.13 -5.42
N THR A 138 -11.73 15.71 -5.50
CA THR A 138 -11.25 16.42 -6.68
C THR A 138 -9.96 15.78 -7.16
N LEU A 139 -9.94 15.29 -8.40
CA LEU A 139 -8.74 14.76 -9.05
C LEU A 139 -8.20 15.81 -10.02
N GLN A 140 -6.98 16.28 -9.79
CA GLN A 140 -6.30 17.24 -10.66
C GLN A 140 -5.10 16.57 -11.30
N PHE A 141 -4.90 16.73 -12.60
CA PHE A 141 -3.75 16.18 -13.31
C PHE A 141 -3.46 16.95 -14.59
N THR A 142 -2.28 16.72 -15.17
CA THR A 142 -1.88 17.26 -16.47
C THR A 142 -1.93 16.16 -17.53
N LYS A 143 -2.65 16.36 -18.63
CA LYS A 143 -2.66 15.41 -19.75
C LYS A 143 -1.28 15.33 -20.39
N THR A 144 -0.83 14.12 -20.75
CA THR A 144 0.46 13.94 -21.42
C THR A 144 0.48 14.50 -22.84
N GLU A 145 -0.62 14.36 -23.57
CA GLU A 145 -0.76 14.72 -25.00
C GLU A 145 -0.61 16.21 -25.28
N ASN A 146 -1.31 17.06 -24.52
CA ASN A 146 -1.42 18.50 -24.79
C ASN A 146 -0.99 19.41 -23.62
N LYS A 147 -0.51 18.82 -22.52
CA LYS A 147 -0.12 19.53 -21.28
C LYS A 147 -1.23 20.35 -20.62
N GLU A 148 -2.48 20.08 -20.97
CA GLU A 148 -3.64 20.73 -20.34
C GLU A 148 -3.84 20.20 -18.92
N MET A 149 -4.12 21.11 -17.98
CA MET A 149 -4.52 20.75 -16.63
C MET A 149 -6.02 20.42 -16.60
N VAL A 150 -6.35 19.22 -16.13
CA VAL A 150 -7.71 18.72 -15.97
C VAL A 150 -8.06 18.69 -14.49
N THR A 151 -9.30 19.07 -14.18
CA THR A 151 -9.90 18.87 -12.86
C THR A 151 -11.18 18.06 -13.03
N LEU A 152 -11.27 16.93 -12.33
CA LEU A 152 -12.48 16.12 -12.21
C LEU A 152 -12.98 16.25 -10.77
N GLU A 153 -14.28 16.39 -10.59
CA GLU A 153 -14.91 16.44 -9.28
C GLU A 153 -15.93 15.32 -9.15
N ASN A 154 -16.00 14.75 -7.96
CA ASN A 154 -17.00 13.76 -7.60
C ASN A 154 -17.56 14.07 -6.21
N GLU A 155 -18.88 14.05 -6.11
CA GLU A 155 -19.61 14.23 -4.88
C GLU A 155 -20.17 12.89 -4.41
N ASN A 156 -19.92 12.52 -3.16
CA ASN A 156 -20.50 11.35 -2.53
C ASN A 156 -21.26 11.77 -1.27
N LEU A 157 -22.58 11.60 -1.32
CA LEU A 157 -23.47 11.95 -0.23
C LEU A 157 -23.84 10.69 0.56
N LEU A 158 -23.48 10.66 1.84
CA LEU A 158 -23.88 9.59 2.75
C LEU A 158 -24.99 10.08 3.66
N HIS A 159 -26.12 9.41 3.59
CA HIS A 159 -27.28 9.71 4.43
C HIS A 159 -27.20 8.98 5.78
N PRO A 160 -27.61 9.61 6.88
CA PRO A 160 -27.86 8.93 8.14
C PRO A 160 -28.84 7.77 7.94
N MET A 161 -28.51 6.61 8.49
CA MET A 161 -29.37 5.44 8.40
C MET A 161 -30.38 5.42 9.54
N PRO A 162 -31.66 5.09 9.26
CA PRO A 162 -32.71 5.12 10.27
C PRO A 162 -32.62 3.98 11.30
N SER A 163 -31.87 2.90 11.00
CA SER A 163 -31.64 1.79 11.94
C SER A 163 -30.32 1.07 11.70
N TYR A 164 -29.80 0.43 12.74
CA TYR A 164 -28.60 -0.43 12.65
C TYR A 164 -28.82 -1.64 11.74
N GLU A 165 -30.03 -2.21 11.70
CA GLU A 165 -30.33 -3.39 10.88
C GLU A 165 -30.19 -3.10 9.37
N ILE A 166 -30.67 -1.93 8.92
CA ILE A 166 -30.51 -1.50 7.53
C ILE A 166 -29.03 -1.19 7.25
N TYR A 167 -28.36 -0.50 8.17
CA TYR A 167 -26.95 -0.20 8.07
C TYR A 167 -26.09 -1.48 7.94
N ALA A 168 -26.35 -2.50 8.77
CA ALA A 168 -25.63 -3.76 8.80
C ALA A 168 -25.66 -4.54 7.47
N ASN A 169 -26.67 -4.27 6.62
CA ASN A 169 -26.89 -4.98 5.36
C ASN A 169 -26.61 -4.12 4.11
N THR A 170 -26.16 -2.87 4.26
CA THR A 170 -25.96 -1.92 3.14
C THR A 170 -24.48 -1.66 2.82
N PHE A 171 -23.56 -2.40 3.44
CA PHE A 171 -22.14 -2.22 3.21
C PHE A 171 -21.68 -2.72 1.84
N ASN A 172 -20.75 -1.98 1.25
CA ASN A 172 -20.06 -2.41 0.05
C ASN A 172 -19.05 -3.52 0.41
N GLU A 173 -19.33 -4.73 -0.04
CA GLU A 173 -18.48 -5.91 0.22
C GLU A 173 -17.04 -5.71 -0.25
N LYS A 174 -16.82 -5.05 -1.39
CA LYS A 174 -15.46 -4.77 -1.89
C LYS A 174 -14.70 -3.84 -0.95
N VAL A 175 -15.37 -2.85 -0.35
CA VAL A 175 -14.74 -1.95 0.64
C VAL A 175 -14.35 -2.73 1.90
N ILE A 176 -15.21 -3.65 2.36
CA ILE A 176 -14.89 -4.54 3.49
C ILE A 176 -13.69 -5.43 3.16
N GLN A 177 -13.67 -6.04 1.97
CA GLN A 177 -12.54 -6.86 1.52
C GLN A 177 -11.23 -6.05 1.51
N GLN A 178 -11.27 -4.80 1.02
CA GLN A 178 -10.10 -3.91 1.06
C GLN A 178 -9.71 -3.53 2.50
N ALA A 179 -10.67 -3.32 3.41
CA ALA A 179 -10.38 -3.06 4.82
C ALA A 179 -9.61 -4.20 5.46
N ILE A 180 -10.09 -5.43 5.26
CA ILE A 180 -9.47 -6.65 5.77
C ILE A 180 -8.08 -6.81 5.16
N LEU A 181 -7.94 -6.62 3.84
CA LEU A 181 -6.68 -6.76 3.13
C LEU A 181 -5.62 -5.81 3.69
N ASN A 182 -5.96 -4.53 3.86
CA ASN A 182 -5.05 -3.50 4.37
C ASN A 182 -4.64 -3.77 5.83
N GLN A 183 -5.60 -4.12 6.69
CA GLN A 183 -5.31 -4.44 8.08
C GLN A 183 -4.41 -5.68 8.21
N ALA A 184 -4.69 -6.73 7.44
CA ALA A 184 -3.90 -7.96 7.47
C ALA A 184 -2.50 -7.77 6.86
N ASN A 185 -2.36 -6.94 5.83
CA ASN A 185 -1.08 -6.58 5.22
C ASN A 185 -0.18 -5.79 6.20
N GLU A 186 -0.76 -4.87 6.97
CA GLU A 186 -0.03 -4.13 8.01
C GLU A 186 0.37 -5.02 9.19
N ASN A 187 -0.51 -5.94 9.62
CA ASN A 187 -0.15 -6.92 10.63
C ASN A 187 1.04 -7.77 10.17
N MET A 188 1.05 -8.16 8.89
CA MET A 188 2.18 -8.87 8.30
C MET A 188 3.46 -8.02 8.29
N GLU A 189 3.37 -6.72 7.94
CA GLU A 189 4.51 -5.79 8.00
C GLU A 189 5.08 -5.69 9.42
N LYS A 190 4.23 -5.62 10.45
CA LYS A 190 4.66 -5.64 11.86
C LYS A 190 5.34 -6.95 12.26
N ALA A 191 4.89 -8.09 11.74
CA ALA A 191 5.52 -9.39 12.00
C ALA A 191 6.90 -9.50 11.34
N LEU A 192 7.05 -8.98 10.11
CA LEU A 192 8.32 -8.94 9.39
C LEU A 192 9.34 -8.07 10.14
N VAL A 193 8.94 -6.87 10.57
CA VAL A 193 9.79 -5.98 11.39
C VAL A 193 10.21 -6.67 12.69
N ALA A 194 9.28 -7.29 13.41
CA ALA A 194 9.61 -8.01 14.64
C ALA A 194 10.61 -9.15 14.40
N THR A 195 10.61 -9.76 13.21
CA THR A 195 11.54 -10.83 12.85
C THR A 195 12.92 -10.29 12.53
N ASP A 196 13.01 -9.16 11.82
CA ASP A 196 14.29 -8.46 11.60
C ASP A 196 14.94 -8.01 12.92
N GLU A 197 14.12 -7.63 13.90
CA GLU A 197 14.55 -7.28 15.27
C GLU A 197 14.96 -8.51 16.11
N GLY A 198 14.84 -9.73 15.57
CA GLY A 198 15.12 -10.99 16.28
C GLY A 198 14.05 -11.38 17.30
N ASN A 199 12.91 -10.68 17.33
CA ASN A 199 11.80 -10.96 18.25
C ASN A 199 10.82 -11.99 17.67
N TYR A 200 11.28 -13.23 17.54
CA TYR A 200 10.51 -14.33 16.94
C TYR A 200 9.21 -14.64 17.69
N ASN A 201 9.18 -14.50 19.02
CA ASN A 201 7.96 -14.70 19.80
C ASN A 201 6.88 -13.68 19.44
N LYS A 202 7.25 -12.40 19.32
CA LYS A 202 6.32 -11.34 18.88
C LYS A 202 5.88 -11.57 17.44
N ALA A 203 6.80 -11.95 16.54
CA ALA A 203 6.46 -12.27 15.16
C ALA A 203 5.42 -13.41 15.07
N ARG A 204 5.64 -14.53 15.76
CA ARG A 204 4.69 -15.66 15.84
C ARG A 204 3.33 -15.25 16.40
N MET A 205 3.32 -14.44 17.46
CA MET A 205 2.07 -13.93 18.03
C MET A 205 1.29 -13.08 17.03
N ILE A 206 1.97 -12.16 16.32
CA ILE A 206 1.33 -11.30 15.32
C ILE A 206 0.80 -12.13 14.15
N THR A 207 1.58 -13.08 13.61
CA THR A 207 1.12 -13.92 12.48
C THR A 207 -0.04 -14.82 12.87
N ASN A 208 -0.02 -15.42 14.06
CA ASN A 208 -1.13 -16.22 14.56
C ASN A 208 -2.41 -15.39 14.74
N ASN A 209 -2.29 -14.19 15.31
CA ASN A 209 -3.42 -13.27 15.43
C ASN A 209 -3.94 -12.83 14.06
N ASN A 210 -3.04 -12.62 13.09
CA ASN A 210 -3.43 -12.26 11.72
C ASN A 210 -4.16 -13.39 11.00
N ASN A 211 -3.68 -14.64 11.15
CA ASN A 211 -4.36 -15.82 10.65
C ASN A 211 -5.74 -15.99 11.27
N ASN A 212 -5.88 -15.76 12.58
CA ASN A 212 -7.19 -15.79 13.24
C ASN A 212 -8.11 -14.68 12.72
N PHE A 213 -7.59 -13.46 12.53
CA PHE A 213 -8.34 -12.35 11.94
C PHE A 213 -8.86 -12.69 10.53
N LEU A 214 -8.02 -13.27 9.67
CA LEU A 214 -8.42 -13.71 8.32
C LEU A 214 -9.47 -14.83 8.38
N LYS A 215 -9.30 -15.82 9.27
CA LYS A 215 -10.29 -16.89 9.49
C LYS A 215 -11.64 -16.37 9.98
N SER A 216 -11.66 -15.42 10.91
CA SER A 216 -12.90 -14.76 11.36
C SER A 216 -13.60 -13.99 10.23
N ASN A 217 -12.89 -13.67 9.15
CA ASN A 217 -13.42 -13.01 7.95
C ASN A 217 -13.50 -13.95 6.72
N ALA A 218 -13.53 -15.27 6.93
CA ALA A 218 -13.43 -16.28 5.87
C ALA A 218 -14.44 -16.09 4.72
N LYS A 219 -15.65 -15.58 5.02
CA LYS A 219 -16.65 -15.21 3.99
C LYS A 219 -16.03 -14.30 2.93
N TYR A 220 -15.47 -13.17 3.34
CA TYR A 220 -14.89 -12.15 2.46
C TYR A 220 -13.58 -12.64 1.83
N VAL A 221 -12.77 -13.41 2.57
CA VAL A 221 -11.53 -14.00 2.06
C VAL A 221 -11.83 -14.95 0.91
N SER A 222 -12.84 -15.81 1.05
CA SER A 222 -13.21 -16.79 0.01
C SER A 222 -13.68 -16.16 -1.30
N GLN A 223 -14.06 -14.88 -1.29
CA GLN A 223 -14.63 -14.14 -2.42
C GLN A 223 -13.64 -13.16 -3.07
N SER A 224 -12.47 -12.91 -2.46
CA SER A 224 -11.43 -12.03 -3.02
C SER A 224 -10.14 -12.81 -3.34
N PRO A 225 -9.71 -12.85 -4.61
CA PRO A 225 -8.42 -13.44 -5.00
C PRO A 225 -7.22 -12.84 -4.25
N GLU A 226 -7.24 -11.53 -3.99
CA GLU A 226 -6.17 -10.82 -3.28
C GLU A 226 -6.10 -11.24 -1.81
N LEU A 227 -7.25 -11.37 -1.14
CA LEU A 227 -7.31 -11.86 0.24
C LEU A 227 -6.85 -13.31 0.34
N LYS A 228 -7.22 -14.18 -0.61
CA LYS A 228 -6.70 -15.57 -0.66
C LYS A 228 -5.19 -15.59 -0.81
N LYS A 229 -4.65 -14.75 -1.69
CA LYS A 229 -3.19 -14.63 -1.87
C LYS A 229 -2.52 -14.18 -0.57
N LEU A 230 -3.06 -13.17 0.11
CA LEU A 230 -2.53 -12.70 1.39
C LEU A 230 -2.62 -13.77 2.49
N GLU A 231 -3.73 -14.50 2.57
CA GLU A 231 -3.90 -15.61 3.51
C GLU A 231 -2.86 -16.71 3.26
N ALA A 232 -2.69 -17.15 2.02
CA ALA A 232 -1.69 -18.16 1.66
C ALA A 232 -0.26 -17.73 2.05
N VAL A 233 0.10 -16.47 1.77
CA VAL A 233 1.41 -15.90 2.14
C VAL A 233 1.57 -15.83 3.67
N THR A 234 0.52 -15.41 4.40
CA THR A 234 0.56 -15.30 5.86
C THR A 234 0.68 -16.66 6.53
N VAL A 235 -0.05 -17.67 6.04
CA VAL A 235 0.05 -19.06 6.50
C VAL A 235 1.44 -19.62 6.23
N SER A 236 1.94 -19.46 5.00
CA SER A 236 3.28 -19.95 4.63
C SER A 236 4.37 -19.36 5.51
N TYR A 237 4.33 -18.04 5.73
CA TYR A 237 5.29 -17.37 6.61
C TYR A 237 5.16 -17.82 8.07
N SER A 238 3.93 -17.97 8.58
CA SER A 238 3.70 -18.46 9.94
C SER A 238 4.22 -19.88 10.15
N THR A 239 4.14 -20.75 9.13
CA THR A 239 4.74 -22.10 9.17
C THR A 239 6.26 -22.02 9.20
N GLN A 240 6.87 -21.20 8.33
CA GLN A 240 8.31 -20.99 8.31
C GLN A 240 8.85 -20.38 9.63
N MET A 241 8.05 -19.56 10.31
CA MET A 241 8.37 -18.99 11.63
C MET A 241 8.50 -20.01 12.76
N ALA A 242 7.99 -21.24 12.59
CA ALA A 242 8.17 -22.31 13.58
C ALA A 242 9.66 -22.70 13.70
N ASP A 243 10.37 -22.73 12.58
CA ASP A 243 11.78 -23.14 12.50
C ASP A 243 12.74 -21.94 12.31
N ALA A 244 12.23 -20.70 12.37
CA ALA A 244 13.03 -19.51 12.07
C ALA A 244 14.27 -19.34 12.96
N GLU A 245 14.27 -19.88 14.17
CA GLU A 245 15.42 -19.82 15.07
C GLU A 245 16.53 -20.80 14.64
N THR A 246 16.18 -21.93 14.03
CA THR A 246 17.11 -23.00 13.60
C THR A 246 17.53 -22.90 12.13
N MET A 247 16.85 -22.08 11.33
CA MET A 247 17.21 -21.82 9.93
C MET A 247 18.64 -21.29 9.76
N SER A 248 19.25 -21.57 8.61
CA SER A 248 20.50 -20.91 8.21
C SER A 248 20.26 -19.41 8.01
N THR A 249 21.30 -18.60 8.14
CA THR A 249 21.22 -17.15 7.90
C THR A 249 20.71 -16.83 6.49
N ASP A 250 21.17 -17.58 5.48
CA ASP A 250 20.75 -17.39 4.09
C ASP A 250 19.28 -17.74 3.88
N ASP A 251 18.79 -18.81 4.50
CA ASP A 251 17.37 -19.19 4.43
C ASP A 251 16.48 -18.17 5.14
N LYS A 252 16.91 -17.65 6.30
CA LYS A 252 16.20 -16.56 6.99
C LYS A 252 16.12 -15.31 6.13
N ASN A 253 17.22 -14.91 5.51
CA ASN A 253 17.29 -13.75 4.63
C ASN A 253 16.40 -13.92 3.39
N ARG A 254 16.42 -15.11 2.76
CA ARG A 254 15.56 -15.42 1.62
C ARG A 254 14.09 -15.36 2.01
N MET A 255 13.72 -15.98 3.13
CA MET A 255 12.36 -15.95 3.68
C MET A 255 11.88 -14.52 3.94
N GLN A 256 12.69 -13.69 4.61
CA GLN A 256 12.36 -12.28 4.89
C GLN A 256 12.15 -11.48 3.61
N LYS A 257 13.12 -11.52 2.68
CA LYS A 257 13.06 -10.74 1.44
C LYS A 257 11.88 -11.15 0.57
N ALA A 258 11.63 -12.46 0.42
CA ALA A 258 10.48 -12.95 -0.34
C ALA A 258 9.15 -12.53 0.30
N SER A 259 9.05 -12.58 1.63
CA SER A 259 7.82 -12.23 2.36
C SER A 259 7.56 -10.72 2.32
N LYS A 260 8.60 -9.90 2.45
CA LYS A 260 8.53 -8.44 2.26
C LYS A 260 8.10 -8.07 0.85
N GLU A 261 8.67 -8.70 -0.18
CA GLU A 261 8.28 -8.47 -1.57
C GLU A 261 6.82 -8.86 -1.82
N ASN A 262 6.38 -10.03 -1.34
CA ASN A 262 4.99 -10.46 -1.47
C ASN A 262 4.03 -9.48 -0.78
N ASN A 263 4.36 -9.06 0.44
CA ASN A 263 3.55 -8.10 1.19
C ASN A 263 3.48 -6.75 0.46
N TYR A 264 4.61 -6.28 -0.10
CA TYR A 264 4.69 -5.07 -0.92
C TYR A 264 3.84 -5.16 -2.19
N LYS A 265 3.91 -6.27 -2.94
CA LYS A 265 3.11 -6.49 -4.16
C LYS A 265 1.61 -6.50 -3.88
N ILE A 266 1.20 -7.15 -2.79
CA ILE A 266 -0.20 -7.17 -2.36
C ILE A 266 -0.66 -5.75 -2.01
N ARG A 267 0.11 -5.02 -1.20
CA ARG A 267 -0.17 -3.64 -0.79
C ARG A 267 -0.34 -2.70 -1.97
N THR A 268 0.57 -2.81 -2.93
CA THR A 268 0.63 -1.94 -4.12
C THR A 268 -0.26 -2.41 -5.26
N LYS A 269 -0.97 -3.54 -5.10
CA LYS A 269 -1.80 -4.19 -6.13
C LYS A 269 -1.07 -4.47 -7.43
N LYS A 270 0.23 -4.73 -7.35
CA LYS A 270 1.07 -5.02 -8.51
C LYS A 270 1.10 -6.51 -8.76
N GLN A 271 0.92 -6.89 -10.02
CA GLN A 271 1.09 -8.28 -10.47
C GLN A 271 2.54 -8.73 -10.29
#